data_AF-A0A2H3D1U3-F1
#
_entry.id   AF-A0A2H3D1U3-F1
#
_cell.length_a   1.000
_cell.length_b   1.000
_cell.length_c   1.000
_cell.angle_alpha   90.00
_cell.angle_beta   90.00
_cell.angle_gamma   90.00
#
_symmetry.space_group_name_H-M   'P 1'
#
loop_
_entity.id
_entity.type
_entity.pdbx_description
1 polymer ?
#
loop_
_entity_poly.entity_id
_entity_poly.type
_entity_poly.pdbx_seq_one_letter_code
_entity_poly.pdbx_strand_id
1 'polypeptide(L)'
;IVQTVYSKSAGKGSNHAWIPSTENIGTVSYLVVQLYEHLSRRTFQRVHRQFALMGLSRMAHLPSNSFVTAVPAESVKMAGDQVNITSQTMDIFEDLVAEKKEILKGVVNLNTVRRKGQENLSLLAIEETDGVEH
;
A
#
# COMPACT_ATOMS: atom_id res chain seq x y z
N ILE A 1 2.13 1.44 12.14
CA ILE A 1 2.59 0.23 12.88
C ILE A 1 1.90 -0.99 12.26
N VAL A 2 2.68 -2.03 11.92
CA VAL A 2 2.15 -3.29 11.38
C VAL A 2 1.61 -4.12 12.56
N GLN A 3 0.37 -4.57 12.44
CA GLN A 3 -0.27 -5.41 13.45
C GLN A 3 -0.13 -6.90 13.12
N THR A 4 -0.19 -7.24 11.83
CA THR A 4 -0.19 -8.65 11.40
C THR A 4 0.31 -8.76 9.96
N VAL A 5 1.07 -9.82 9.66
CA VAL A 5 1.60 -10.13 8.33
C VAL A 5 1.00 -11.45 7.83
N TYR A 6 0.59 -11.48 6.56
CA TYR A 6 0.08 -12.70 5.93
C TYR A 6 0.91 -13.04 4.71
N SER A 7 1.42 -14.26 4.63
CA SER A 7 2.13 -14.76 3.45
C SER A 7 1.36 -15.90 2.80
N LYS A 8 1.66 -16.11 1.52
CA LYS A 8 1.24 -17.30 0.79
C LYS A 8 2.41 -18.25 0.75
N SER A 9 2.24 -19.47 1.25
CA SER A 9 3.26 -20.52 1.04
C SER A 9 3.33 -20.92 -0.45
N ALA A 10 4.47 -21.43 -0.91
CA ALA A 10 4.61 -21.84 -2.30
C ALA A 10 3.72 -23.07 -2.60
N GLY A 11 2.94 -23.03 -3.69
CA GLY A 11 2.14 -24.17 -4.16
C GLY A 11 0.74 -23.80 -4.69
N LYS A 12 0.25 -24.58 -5.68
CA LYS A 12 -1.12 -24.45 -6.21
C LYS A 12 -2.09 -24.94 -5.14
N GLY A 13 -2.89 -24.02 -4.56
CA GLY A 13 -3.79 -24.31 -3.44
C GLY A 13 -3.22 -24.01 -2.04
N SER A 14 -2.07 -23.35 -1.94
CA SER A 14 -1.54 -22.90 -0.65
C SER A 14 -2.52 -21.96 0.07
N ASN A 15 -2.81 -22.28 1.32
CA ASN A 15 -3.54 -21.41 2.23
C ASN A 15 -2.74 -20.12 2.54
N HIS A 16 -3.45 -19.01 2.73
CA HIS A 16 -2.87 -17.82 3.34
C HIS A 16 -2.77 -18.08 4.84
N ALA A 17 -1.56 -17.96 5.38
CA ALA A 17 -1.33 -18.14 6.80
C ALA A 17 -0.86 -16.81 7.40
N TRP A 18 -1.29 -16.57 8.64
CA TRP A 18 -0.66 -15.58 9.49
C TRP A 18 0.78 -16.02 9.75
N ILE A 19 1.73 -15.10 9.57
CA ILE A 19 3.13 -15.31 9.91
C ILE A 19 3.60 -14.25 10.92
N PRO A 20 4.45 -14.63 11.88
CA PRO A 20 4.93 -13.69 12.90
C PRO A 20 5.91 -12.67 12.32
N SER A 21 6.70 -13.05 11.31
CA SER A 21 7.67 -12.19 10.65
C SER A 21 8.05 -12.74 9.27
N THR A 22 8.61 -11.89 8.42
CA THR A 22 9.25 -12.25 7.14
C THR A 22 10.44 -11.34 6.90
N GLU A 23 11.48 -11.86 6.28
CA GLU A 23 12.65 -11.08 5.85
C GLU A 23 12.41 -10.42 4.48
N ASN A 24 11.38 -10.85 3.74
CA ASN A 24 11.09 -10.37 2.41
C ASN A 24 9.64 -9.90 2.30
N ILE A 25 9.44 -8.61 2.02
CA ILE A 25 8.10 -8.02 1.86
C ILE A 25 7.36 -8.57 0.63
N GLY A 26 8.10 -9.04 -0.39
CA GLY A 26 7.53 -9.61 -1.61
C GLY A 26 6.86 -10.97 -1.41
N THR A 27 7.13 -11.67 -0.31
CA THR A 27 6.43 -12.93 0.03
C THR A 27 5.13 -12.68 0.80
N VAL A 28 4.88 -11.43 1.20
CA VAL A 28 3.67 -11.01 1.89
C VAL A 28 2.55 -10.82 0.87
N SER A 29 1.40 -11.38 1.14
CA SER A 29 0.17 -11.13 0.37
C SER A 29 -0.48 -9.82 0.82
N TYR A 30 -0.61 -9.63 2.13
CA TYR A 30 -1.13 -8.39 2.73
C TYR A 30 -0.62 -8.19 4.16
N LEU A 31 -0.55 -6.92 4.54
CA LEU A 31 -0.21 -6.40 5.86
C LEU A 31 -1.47 -5.81 6.46
N VAL A 32 -1.79 -6.17 7.70
CA VAL A 32 -2.78 -5.45 8.49
C VAL A 32 -2.04 -4.36 9.26
N VAL A 33 -2.37 -3.11 8.99
CA VAL A 33 -1.70 -1.95 9.58
C VAL A 33 -2.70 -1.06 10.31
N GLN A 34 -2.24 -0.40 11.36
CA GLN A 34 -2.96 0.69 11.98
C GLN A 34 -2.55 2.01 11.32
N LEU A 35 -3.56 2.76 10.87
CA LEU A 35 -3.39 4.05 10.21
C LEU A 35 -3.39 5.19 11.24
N TYR A 36 -2.44 6.09 11.09
CA TYR A 36 -2.34 7.31 11.88
C TYR A 36 -2.63 8.52 11.00
N GLU A 37 -3.35 9.49 11.53
CA GLU A 37 -3.67 10.75 10.84
C GLU A 37 -2.64 11.81 11.21
N HIS A 38 -2.12 12.53 10.22
CA HIS A 38 -1.22 13.66 10.48
C HIS A 38 -2.01 14.78 11.17
N LEU A 39 -1.58 15.16 12.37
CA LEU A 39 -2.26 16.18 13.17
C LEU A 39 -1.64 17.56 12.94
N SER A 40 -0.34 17.67 13.24
CA SER A 40 0.46 18.88 12.97
C SER A 40 1.94 18.57 13.15
N ARG A 41 2.82 19.30 12.43
CA ARG A 41 4.28 19.14 12.50
C ARG A 41 4.67 17.67 12.46
N ARG A 42 5.31 17.15 13.50
CA ARG A 42 5.81 15.77 13.61
C ARG A 42 4.89 14.86 14.40
N THR A 43 3.64 15.28 14.60
CA THR A 43 2.68 14.59 15.45
C THR A 43 1.57 14.00 14.61
N PHE A 44 1.33 12.72 14.83
CA PHE A 44 0.28 11.93 14.23
C PHE A 44 -0.62 11.40 15.33
N GLN A 45 -1.89 11.16 15.03
CA GLN A 45 -2.85 10.66 16.00
C GLN A 45 -3.41 9.32 15.57
N ARG A 46 -3.60 8.44 16.56
CA ARG A 46 -4.17 7.10 16.41
C ARG A 46 -5.63 7.14 16.00
N VAL A 47 -6.41 7.96 16.70
CA VAL A 47 -7.84 8.12 16.46
C VAL A 47 -8.02 9.25 15.46
N HIS A 48 -8.59 8.94 14.29
CA HIS A 48 -8.81 9.94 13.26
C HIS A 48 -9.91 10.89 13.72
N ARG A 49 -9.85 12.18 13.34
CA ARG A 49 -10.81 13.20 13.79
C ARG A 49 -12.26 12.79 13.52
N GLN A 50 -12.51 12.16 12.38
CA GLN A 50 -13.84 11.66 11.99
C GLN A 50 -14.41 10.62 12.98
N PHE A 51 -13.55 9.89 13.69
CA PHE A 51 -13.93 8.84 14.64
C PHE A 51 -13.59 9.19 16.10
N ALA A 52 -13.25 10.46 16.36
CA ALA A 52 -12.83 10.92 17.68
C ALA A 52 -13.88 10.65 18.77
N LEU A 53 -15.16 10.85 18.47
CA LEU A 53 -16.26 10.62 19.42
C LEU A 53 -16.39 9.16 19.86
N MET A 54 -15.98 8.22 19.01
CA MET A 54 -16.05 6.78 19.30
C MET A 54 -14.70 6.20 19.77
N GLY A 55 -13.62 6.98 19.74
CA GLY A 55 -12.28 6.51 20.11
C GLY A 55 -11.73 5.41 19.19
N LEU A 56 -12.25 5.28 17.96
CA LEU A 56 -11.90 4.15 17.09
C LEU A 56 -10.62 4.39 16.30
N SER A 57 -9.73 3.41 16.36
CA SER A 57 -8.53 3.36 15.52
C SER A 57 -8.89 2.83 14.13
N ARG A 58 -8.25 3.38 13.10
CA ARG A 58 -8.45 2.91 11.73
C ARG A 58 -7.42 1.83 11.39
N MET A 59 -7.88 0.71 10.87
CA MET A 59 -7.03 -0.34 10.32
C MET A 59 -7.18 -0.42 8.80
N ALA A 60 -6.14 -0.90 8.13
CA ALA A 60 -6.16 -1.14 6.70
C ALA A 60 -5.41 -2.42 6.35
N HIS A 61 -5.87 -3.08 5.29
CA HIS A 61 -5.19 -4.22 4.68
C HIS A 61 -4.42 -3.68 3.47
N LEU A 62 -3.08 -3.66 3.58
CA LEU A 62 -2.21 -3.19 2.51
C LEU A 62 -1.59 -4.39 1.80
N PRO A 63 -1.77 -4.56 0.49
CA PRO A 63 -0.97 -5.54 -0.25
C PRO A 63 0.51 -5.14 -0.20
N SER A 64 1.41 -6.12 -0.36
CA SER A 64 2.87 -5.90 -0.27
C SER A 64 3.38 -4.81 -1.20
N ASN A 65 2.78 -4.68 -2.39
CA ASN A 65 3.12 -3.67 -3.38
C ASN A 65 2.60 -2.25 -3.07
N SER A 66 1.79 -2.07 -2.02
CA SER A 66 1.35 -0.74 -1.55
C SER A 66 2.22 -0.18 -0.43
N PHE A 67 3.20 -0.96 0.04
CA PHE A 67 4.18 -0.52 1.03
C PHE A 67 5.31 0.25 0.33
N VAL A 68 5.51 1.51 0.70
CA VAL A 68 6.50 2.38 0.05
C VAL A 68 7.83 2.38 0.80
N THR A 69 7.79 2.64 2.11
CA THR A 69 9.01 2.78 2.91
C THR A 69 8.79 2.37 4.36
N ALA A 70 9.84 1.79 4.95
CA ALA A 70 9.94 1.52 6.37
C ALA A 70 10.75 2.63 7.04
N VAL A 71 10.31 3.09 8.20
CA VAL A 71 11.05 4.05 9.02
C VAL A 71 11.65 3.33 10.22
N PRO A 72 12.84 3.75 10.71
CA PRO A 72 13.46 3.12 11.86
C PRO A 72 12.58 3.19 13.10
N ALA A 73 12.59 2.16 13.95
CA ALA A 73 11.70 2.10 15.11
C ALA A 73 12.00 3.23 16.13
N GLU A 74 13.28 3.58 16.27
CA GLU A 74 13.78 4.67 17.10
C GLU A 74 13.32 6.06 16.63
N SER A 75 12.88 6.17 15.37
CA SER A 75 12.37 7.42 14.81
C SER A 75 10.94 7.71 15.24
N VAL A 76 10.29 6.77 15.93
CA VAL A 76 8.89 6.82 16.32
C VAL A 76 8.75 6.75 17.84
N LYS A 77 8.07 7.73 18.44
CA LYS A 77 7.79 7.79 19.88
C LYS A 77 6.30 7.87 20.13
N MET A 78 5.78 6.88 20.88
CA MET A 78 4.39 6.86 21.31
C MET A 78 4.20 7.80 22.51
N ALA A 79 3.14 8.61 22.48
CA ALA A 79 2.72 9.50 23.56
C ALA A 79 1.20 9.42 23.71
N GLY A 80 0.71 8.40 24.43
CA GLY A 80 -0.72 8.10 24.51
C GLY A 80 -1.30 7.76 23.14
N ASP A 81 -2.32 8.51 22.73
CA ASP A 81 -2.95 8.38 21.40
C ASP A 81 -2.18 9.08 20.28
N GLN A 82 -1.08 9.74 20.60
CA GLN A 82 -0.25 10.44 19.63
C GLN A 82 1.04 9.67 19.35
N VAL A 83 1.56 9.91 18.16
CA VAL A 83 2.84 9.40 17.67
C VAL A 83 3.65 10.59 17.23
N ASN A 84 4.80 10.76 17.85
CA ASN A 84 5.76 11.77 17.46
C ASN A 84 6.87 11.12 16.67
N ILE A 85 7.21 11.70 15.53
CA ILE A 85 8.30 11.22 14.68
C ILE A 85 9.50 12.18 14.72
N THR A 86 10.66 11.71 14.30
CA THR A 86 11.85 12.57 14.13
C THR A 86 11.68 13.54 12.96
N SER A 87 12.57 14.53 12.86
CA SER A 87 12.58 15.44 11.69
C SER A 87 12.84 14.68 10.40
N GLN A 88 13.85 13.81 10.39
CA GLN A 88 14.21 13.00 9.22
C GLN A 88 13.03 12.17 8.68
N THR A 89 12.24 11.58 9.57
CA THR A 89 11.05 10.82 9.16
C THR A 89 9.92 11.74 8.67
N MET A 90 9.84 12.96 9.19
CA MET A 90 8.90 13.96 8.70
C MET A 90 9.27 14.43 7.29
N ASP A 91 10.55 14.64 7.02
CA ASP A 91 11.03 15.04 5.69
C ASP A 91 10.63 13.98 4.65
N ILE A 92 10.84 12.69 4.94
CA ILE A 92 10.37 11.57 4.10
C ILE A 92 8.85 11.62 3.87
N PHE A 93 8.07 11.91 4.93
CA PHE A 93 6.62 12.00 4.81
C PHE A 93 6.20 13.18 3.91
N GLU A 94 6.83 14.34 4.07
CA GLU A 94 6.53 15.53 3.27
C GLU A 94 6.87 15.31 1.79
N ASP A 95 8.03 14.71 1.50
CA ASP A 95 8.44 14.35 0.13
C ASP A 95 7.42 13.40 -0.51
N LEU A 96 7.00 12.34 0.20
CA LEU A 96 5.99 11.40 -0.31
C LEU A 96 4.62 12.05 -0.53
N VAL A 97 4.24 13.00 0.32
CA VAL A 97 2.98 13.75 0.16
C VAL A 97 3.05 14.69 -1.03
N ALA A 98 4.18 15.35 -1.24
CA ALA A 98 4.40 16.25 -2.38
C ALA A 98 4.37 15.47 -3.70
N GLU A 99 5.01 14.30 -3.75
CA GLU A 99 5.07 13.45 -4.94
C GLU A 99 3.77 12.70 -5.21
N LYS A 100 2.89 12.54 -4.21
CA LYS A 100 1.63 11.78 -4.31
C LYS A 100 0.84 12.12 -5.57
N LYS A 101 0.73 13.40 -5.92
CA LYS A 101 -0.04 13.84 -7.10
C LYS A 101 0.57 13.31 -8.40
N GLU A 102 1.89 13.38 -8.53
CA GLU A 102 2.60 12.91 -9.72
C GLU A 102 2.62 11.38 -9.78
N ILE A 103 2.74 10.70 -8.64
CA ILE A 103 2.60 9.24 -8.55
C ILE A 103 1.21 8.80 -9.01
N LEU A 104 0.15 9.46 -8.51
CA LEU A 104 -1.23 9.14 -8.91
C LEU A 104 -1.45 9.36 -10.41
N LYS A 105 -0.92 10.46 -10.97
CA LYS A 105 -0.95 10.68 -12.42
C LYS A 105 -0.20 9.59 -13.18
N GLY A 106 1.00 9.22 -12.73
CA GLY A 106 1.79 8.14 -13.31
C GLY A 106 1.04 6.80 -13.32
N VAL A 107 0.40 6.44 -12.21
CA VAL A 107 -0.41 5.22 -12.09
C VAL A 107 -1.62 5.25 -13.03
N VAL A 108 -2.34 6.38 -13.11
CA VAL A 108 -3.47 6.54 -14.03
C VAL A 108 -3.01 6.42 -15.49
N ASN A 109 -1.88 7.04 -15.84
CA ASN A 109 -1.30 6.96 -17.17
C ASN A 109 -0.89 5.53 -17.51
N LEU A 110 -0.19 4.83 -16.61
CA LEU A 110 0.20 3.42 -16.79
C LEU A 110 -1.01 2.52 -16.98
N ASN A 111 -2.06 2.70 -16.18
CA ASN A 111 -3.29 1.92 -16.32
C ASN A 111 -4.01 2.21 -17.65
N THR A 112 -3.97 3.46 -18.13
CA THR A 112 -4.55 3.84 -19.42
C THR A 112 -3.78 3.23 -20.59
N VAL A 113 -2.43 3.30 -20.55
CA VAL A 113 -1.56 2.66 -21.56
C VAL A 113 -1.76 1.16 -21.55
N ARG A 114 -1.82 0.52 -20.37
CA ARG A 114 -2.08 -0.92 -20.24
C ARG A 114 -3.43 -1.31 -20.85
N ARG A 115 -4.49 -0.53 -20.60
CA ARG A 115 -5.80 -0.78 -21.19
C ARG A 115 -5.77 -0.68 -22.72
N LYS A 116 -5.13 0.36 -23.26
CA LYS A 116 -4.96 0.51 -24.72
C LYS A 116 -4.09 -0.59 -25.34
N GLY A 117 -3.04 -1.01 -24.65
CA GLY A 117 -2.20 -2.13 -25.08
C GLY A 117 -2.96 -3.46 -25.08
N GLN A 118 -3.83 -3.69 -24.10
CA GLN A 118 -4.72 -4.86 -24.07
C GLN A 118 -5.82 -4.80 -25.13
N GLU A 119 -6.38 -3.62 -25.42
CA GLU A 119 -7.32 -3.42 -26.53
C GLU A 119 -6.64 -3.74 -27.87
N ASN A 120 -5.41 -3.26 -28.10
CA ASN A 120 -4.64 -3.57 -29.30
C ASN A 120 -4.27 -5.06 -29.41
N LEU A 121 -3.93 -5.72 -28.29
CA LEU A 121 -3.69 -7.17 -28.26
C LEU A 121 -4.97 -7.97 -28.51
N SER A 122 -6.13 -7.49 -28.02
CA SER A 122 -7.43 -8.13 -28.28
C SER A 122 -7.89 -7.95 -29.73
N LEU A 123 -7.60 -6.81 -30.37
CA LEU A 123 -7.86 -6.56 -31.79
C LEU A 123 -6.99 -7.45 -32.69
N LEU A 124 -5.69 -7.58 -32.40
CA LEU A 124 -4.79 -8.48 -33.12
C LEU A 124 -5.19 -9.96 -32.99
N ALA A 125 -5.73 -10.36 -31.83
CA ALA A 125 -6.21 -11.73 -31.62
C ALA A 125 -7.55 -12.03 -32.33
N ILE A 126 -8.32 -11.00 -32.73
CA ILE A 126 -9.57 -11.15 -33.50
C ILE A 126 -9.25 -11.21 -35.01
N GLU A 127 -8.23 -10.50 -35.49
CA GLU A 127 -7.84 -10.50 -36.90
C GLU A 127 -7.20 -11.83 -37.36
N GLU A 128 -6.66 -12.65 -36.46
CA GLU A 128 -6.09 -13.97 -36.79
C GLU A 128 -7.13 -15.09 -36.98
N THR A 129 -8.42 -14.86 -36.67
CA THR A 129 -9.46 -15.92 -36.70
C THR A 129 -10.42 -15.89 -37.89
N ASP A 130 -10.39 -14.86 -38.74
CA ASP A 130 -11.33 -14.71 -39.86
C ASP A 130 -10.77 -15.11 -41.24
N GLY A 131 -9.62 -15.81 -41.25
CA GLY A 131 -8.89 -16.17 -42.47
C GLY A 131 -8.74 -17.67 -42.72
N VAL A 132 -9.81 -18.47 -42.66
CA VAL A 132 -9.83 -19.82 -43.29
C VAL A 132 -11.19 -20.09 -43.95
N GLU A 133 -11.35 -19.60 -45.18
CA GLU A 133 -12.18 -20.28 -46.17
C GLU A 133 -11.37 -21.45 -46.75
N HIS A 134 -11.91 -22.66 -46.65
CA HIS A 134 -12.14 -23.59 -47.78
C HIS A 134 -12.89 -24.84 -47.32
#